data_AF-A0AAW2FQW0-F1
#
_entry.id   AF-A0AAW2FQW0-F1
#
_cell.length_a   1.000
_cell.length_b   1.000
_cell.length_c   1.000
_cell.angle_alpha   90.00
_cell.angle_beta   90.00
_cell.angle_gamma   90.00
#
_symmetry.space_group_name_H-M   'P 1'
#
loop_
_entity.id
_entity.type
_entity.pdbx_description
1 polymer ?
#
loop_
_entity_poly.entity_id
_entity_poly.type
_entity_poly.pdbx_seq_one_letter_code
_entity_poly.pdbx_strand_id
1 'polypeptide(L)'
;MRVLKFTLLICAVTGCWQPDSWTSLFKHIAYKTYAMFLCSALYIFSISQFMNIVLYVQTSDEFTDSLYMMLTVFVAGYKQVYMWTDRKNIKVVIDIFNEKPFAACDAREVMIQEKFERMIQ
;
A
#
# COMPACT_ATOMS: atom_id res chain seq x y z
N MET A 1 4.40 16.46 3.68
CA MET A 1 2.96 16.77 3.73
C MET A 1 2.30 15.99 4.87
N ARG A 2 1.52 16.65 5.72
CA ARG A 2 0.83 15.96 6.84
C ARG A 2 -0.29 15.06 6.34
N VAL A 3 -0.95 15.46 5.25
CA VAL A 3 -2.05 14.73 4.58
C VAL A 3 -1.68 13.30 4.22
N LEU A 4 -0.49 13.08 3.66
CA LEU A 4 -0.07 11.75 3.21
C LEU A 4 0.38 10.84 4.37
N LYS A 5 0.61 11.38 5.57
CA LYS A 5 1.08 10.59 6.72
C LYS A 5 0.08 9.51 7.11
N PHE A 6 -1.22 9.83 7.09
CA PHE A 6 -2.27 8.86 7.42
C PHE A 6 -2.31 7.71 6.41
N THR A 7 -2.29 8.03 5.11
CA THR A 7 -2.25 7.02 4.05
C THR A 7 -0.98 6.15 4.14
N LEU A 8 0.19 6.76 4.35
CA LEU A 8 1.45 6.02 4.51
C LEU A 8 1.46 5.16 5.79
N LEU A 9 0.76 5.59 6.84
CA LEU A 9 0.58 4.79 8.06
C LEU A 9 -0.27 3.55 7.77
N ILE A 10 -1.38 3.70 7.06
CA ILE A 10 -2.20 2.56 6.62
C ILE A 10 -1.35 1.62 5.76
N CYS A 11 -0.64 2.15 4.76
CA CYS A 11 0.26 1.35 3.93
C CYS A 11 1.35 0.66 4.75
N ALA A 12 1.81 1.26 5.85
CA ALA A 12 2.78 0.63 6.75
C ALA A 12 2.17 -0.54 7.52
N VAL A 13 0.96 -0.35 8.07
CA VAL A 13 0.23 -1.41 8.77
C VAL A 13 -0.13 -2.57 7.83
N THR A 14 -0.48 -2.29 6.59
CA THR A 14 -0.79 -3.34 5.60
C THR A 14 0.45 -4.01 4.99
N GLY A 15 1.66 -3.65 5.42
CA GLY A 15 2.90 -4.22 4.87
C GLY A 15 3.29 -3.71 3.47
N CYS A 16 2.62 -2.68 2.96
CA CYS A 16 2.89 -2.10 1.64
C CYS A 16 4.03 -1.07 1.66
N TRP A 17 4.23 -0.37 2.78
CA TRP A 17 5.17 0.75 2.85
C TRP A 17 5.95 0.82 4.16
N GLN A 18 7.26 0.64 4.10
CA GLN A 18 8.10 0.82 5.28
C GLN A 18 8.30 2.31 5.63
N PRO A 19 7.97 2.75 6.85
CA PRO A 19 8.26 4.11 7.31
C PRO A 19 9.77 4.36 7.43
N ASP A 20 10.24 5.52 6.96
CA ASP A 20 11.65 5.92 7.07
C ASP A 20 12.09 6.24 8.51
N SER A 21 11.15 6.39 9.45
CA SER A 21 11.44 6.68 10.87
C SER A 21 12.07 5.50 11.62
N TRP A 22 12.14 4.31 11.03
CA TRP A 22 12.64 3.09 11.68
C TRP A 22 14.08 2.78 11.22
N THR A 23 15.04 3.50 11.78
CA THR A 23 16.47 3.43 11.41
C THR A 23 17.22 2.22 11.98
N SER A 24 16.65 1.51 12.96
CA SER A 24 17.29 0.32 13.54
C SER A 24 17.23 -0.87 12.57
N LEU A 25 18.38 -1.50 12.32
CA LEU A 25 18.51 -2.71 11.51
C LEU A 25 17.55 -3.82 11.96
N PHE A 26 17.36 -4.00 13.28
CA PHE A 26 16.46 -5.02 13.81
C PHE A 26 14.99 -4.75 13.43
N LYS A 27 14.55 -3.49 13.56
CA LYS A 27 13.20 -3.08 13.14
C LYS A 27 13.00 -3.25 11.64
N HIS A 28 14.04 -3.01 10.85
CA HIS A 28 14.00 -3.19 9.40
C HIS A 28 13.80 -4.67 9.01
N ILE A 29 14.57 -5.56 9.62
CA ILE A 29 14.45 -7.01 9.38
C ILE A 29 13.08 -7.51 9.85
N ALA A 30 12.66 -7.15 11.06
CA ALA A 30 11.36 -7.55 11.59
C ALA A 30 10.19 -7.10 10.70
N TYR A 31 10.22 -5.85 10.23
CA TYR A 31 9.20 -5.34 9.32
C TYR A 31 9.23 -6.05 7.97
N LYS A 32 10.40 -6.29 7.40
CA LYS A 32 10.54 -7.00 6.13
C LYS A 32 10.00 -8.44 6.23
N THR A 33 10.29 -9.13 7.33
CA THR A 33 9.75 -10.48 7.60
C THR A 33 8.23 -10.45 7.74
N TYR A 34 7.69 -9.50 8.52
CA TYR A 34 6.25 -9.32 8.65
C TYR A 34 5.57 -9.07 7.29
N ALA A 35 6.14 -8.19 6.49
CA ALA A 35 5.56 -7.79 5.24
C ALA A 35 5.69 -8.90 4.16
N MET A 36 6.77 -9.70 4.20
CA MET A 36 6.89 -10.94 3.40
C MET A 36 5.84 -11.98 3.82
N PHE A 37 5.58 -12.12 5.12
CA PHE A 37 4.53 -13.00 5.62
C PHE A 37 3.15 -12.59 5.08
N LEU A 38 2.80 -11.29 5.13
CA LEU A 38 1.55 -10.79 4.55
C LEU A 38 1.44 -11.06 3.04
N CYS A 39 2.50 -10.78 2.28
CA CYS A 39 2.53 -11.11 0.85
C CYS A 39 2.31 -12.61 0.61
N SER A 40 3.00 -13.47 1.37
CA SER A 40 2.85 -14.92 1.24
C SER A 40 1.43 -15.39 1.53
N ALA A 41 0.77 -14.82 2.53
CA ALA A 41 -0.62 -15.14 2.87
C ALA A 41 -1.58 -14.76 1.73
N LEU A 42 -1.38 -13.60 1.07
CA LEU A 42 -2.18 -13.20 -0.09
C LEU A 42 -1.99 -14.15 -1.28
N TYR A 43 -0.77 -14.59 -1.56
CA TYR A 43 -0.51 -15.54 -2.63
C TYR A 43 -1.08 -16.94 -2.33
N ILE A 44 -0.95 -17.41 -1.09
CA ILE A 44 -1.57 -18.68 -0.65
C ILE A 44 -3.09 -18.60 -0.82
N PHE A 45 -3.71 -17.49 -0.42
CA PHE A 45 -5.15 -17.29 -0.63
C PHE A 45 -5.53 -17.28 -2.11
N SER A 46 -4.76 -16.59 -2.96
CA SER A 46 -4.99 -16.57 -4.41
C SER A 46 -4.89 -17.97 -5.03
N ILE A 47 -3.90 -18.77 -4.62
CA ILE A 47 -3.75 -20.16 -5.04
C ILE A 47 -4.92 -21.01 -4.53
N SER A 48 -5.40 -20.79 -3.31
CA SER A 48 -6.58 -21.48 -2.78
C SER A 48 -7.83 -21.19 -3.60
N GLN A 49 -8.04 -19.95 -4.03
CA GLN A 49 -9.15 -19.60 -4.92
C GLN A 49 -9.02 -20.27 -6.29
N PHE A 50 -7.79 -20.32 -6.83
CA PHE A 50 -7.53 -21.06 -8.07
C PHE A 50 -7.84 -22.56 -7.95
N MET A 51 -7.42 -23.20 -6.85
CA MET A 51 -7.74 -24.60 -6.59
C MET A 51 -9.25 -24.82 -6.42
N ASN A 52 -9.97 -23.86 -5.81
CA ASN A 52 -11.43 -23.91 -5.71
C ASN A 52 -12.08 -23.96 -7.09
N ILE A 53 -11.65 -23.08 -7.99
CA ILE A 53 -12.12 -23.03 -9.39
C ILE A 53 -11.87 -24.35 -10.13
N VAL A 54 -10.68 -24.92 -9.97
CA VAL A 54 -10.27 -26.12 -10.73
C VAL A 54 -10.94 -27.40 -10.19
N LEU A 55 -11.12 -27.52 -8.87
CA LEU A 55 -11.47 -28.80 -8.24
C LEU A 55 -12.91 -28.88 -7.72
N TYR A 56 -13.55 -27.75 -7.39
CA TYR A 56 -14.78 -27.78 -6.59
C TYR A 56 -15.97 -27.05 -7.21
N VAL A 57 -15.73 -26.09 -8.09
CA VAL A 57 -16.81 -25.29 -8.71
C VAL A 57 -17.72 -26.18 -9.55
N GLN A 58 -19.02 -26.11 -9.26
CA GLN A 58 -20.06 -26.87 -9.98
C GLN A 58 -20.99 -25.95 -10.78
N THR A 59 -21.10 -24.68 -10.38
CA THR A 59 -22.02 -23.71 -10.99
C THR A 59 -21.29 -22.48 -11.55
N SER A 60 -21.85 -21.87 -12.60
CA SER A 60 -21.31 -20.65 -13.22
C SER A 60 -21.19 -19.47 -12.25
N ASP A 61 -22.08 -19.37 -11.27
CA ASP A 61 -22.06 -18.29 -10.28
C ASP A 61 -20.87 -18.46 -9.31
N GLU A 62 -20.67 -19.67 -8.78
CA GLU A 62 -19.53 -20.01 -7.92
C GLU A 62 -18.18 -19.83 -8.62
N PHE A 63 -18.12 -20.15 -9.91
CA PHE A 63 -16.97 -19.87 -10.77
C PHE A 63 -16.64 -18.38 -10.77
N THR A 64 -17.65 -17.57 -11.05
CA THR A 64 -17.53 -16.12 -11.23
C THR A 64 -17.09 -15.46 -9.92
N ASP A 65 -17.70 -15.83 -8.80
CA ASP A 65 -17.34 -15.32 -7.47
C ASP A 65 -15.90 -15.67 -7.10
N SER A 66 -15.50 -16.94 -7.28
CA SER A 66 -14.13 -17.38 -6.98
C SER A 66 -13.11 -16.70 -7.88
N LEU A 67 -13.44 -16.51 -9.17
CA LEU A 67 -12.59 -15.81 -10.12
C LEU A 67 -12.41 -14.34 -9.74
N TYR A 68 -13.50 -13.64 -9.39
CA TYR A 68 -13.43 -12.25 -8.95
C TYR A 68 -12.60 -12.09 -7.67
N MET A 69 -12.77 -12.99 -6.70
CA MET A 69 -11.98 -13.00 -5.47
C MET A 69 -10.49 -13.23 -5.77
N MET A 70 -10.17 -14.20 -6.63
CA MET A 70 -8.79 -14.50 -7.05
C MET A 70 -8.14 -13.29 -7.73
N LEU A 71 -8.83 -12.68 -8.71
CA LEU A 71 -8.34 -11.52 -9.45
C LEU A 71 -8.16 -10.30 -8.54
N THR A 72 -9.09 -10.06 -7.62
CA THR A 72 -9.01 -8.94 -6.67
C THR A 72 -7.77 -9.07 -5.80
N VAL A 73 -7.52 -10.27 -5.24
CA VAL A 73 -6.32 -10.51 -4.42
C VAL A 73 -5.05 -10.46 -5.25
N PHE A 74 -5.08 -10.94 -6.50
CA PHE A 74 -3.94 -10.86 -7.41
C PHE A 74 -3.56 -9.40 -7.72
N VAL A 75 -4.53 -8.54 -8.03
CA VAL A 75 -4.31 -7.11 -8.27
C VAL A 75 -3.81 -6.41 -7.00
N ALA A 76 -4.37 -6.73 -5.83
CA ALA A 76 -3.89 -6.19 -4.57
C ALA A 76 -2.43 -6.58 -4.28
N GLY A 77 -2.09 -7.86 -4.45
CA GLY A 77 -0.72 -8.37 -4.30
C GLY A 77 0.25 -7.73 -5.30
N TYR A 78 -0.16 -7.58 -6.56
CA TYR A 78 0.63 -6.88 -7.58
C TYR A 78 0.94 -5.43 -7.19
N LYS A 79 -0.07 -4.68 -6.72
CA LYS A 79 0.12 -3.31 -6.22
C LYS A 79 1.09 -3.26 -5.04
N GLN A 80 1.02 -4.24 -4.13
CA GLN A 80 1.92 -4.33 -2.99
C GLN A 80 3.38 -4.57 -3.43
N VAL A 81 3.62 -5.50 -4.36
CA VAL A 81 4.95 -5.77 -4.92
C VAL A 81 5.47 -4.56 -5.71
N TYR A 82 4.60 -3.90 -6.47
CA TYR A 82 4.94 -2.68 -7.20
C TYR A 82 5.41 -1.57 -6.24
N MET A 83 4.66 -1.32 -5.15
CA MET A 83 5.03 -0.32 -4.14
C MET A 83 6.40 -0.61 -3.50
N TRP A 84 6.76 -1.88 -3.31
CA TRP A 84 8.09 -2.25 -2.80
C TRP A 84 9.20 -2.02 -3.82
N THR A 85 8.98 -2.44 -5.07
CA THR A 85 9.98 -2.34 -6.14
C THR A 85 10.23 -0.87 -6.48
N ASP A 86 9.16 -0.10 -6.58
CA ASP A 86 9.17 1.29 -7.02
C ASP A 86 9.25 2.29 -5.86
N ARG A 87 9.56 1.81 -4.65
CA ARG A 87 9.63 2.62 -3.42
C ARG A 87 10.48 3.88 -3.58
N LYS A 88 11.61 3.78 -4.31
CA LYS A 88 12.51 4.90 -4.56
C LYS A 88 11.82 6.00 -5.36
N ASN A 89 11.10 5.65 -6.43
CA ASN A 89 10.42 6.61 -7.28
C ASN A 89 9.21 7.22 -6.57
N ILE A 90 8.45 6.42 -5.82
CA ILE A 90 7.35 6.93 -4.98
C ILE A 90 7.88 7.93 -3.96
N LYS A 91 9.02 7.64 -3.32
CA LYS A 91 9.66 8.57 -2.38
C LYS A 91 10.07 9.88 -3.06
N VAL A 92 10.70 9.81 -4.24
CA VAL A 92 11.07 11.01 -5.01
C VAL A 92 9.83 11.86 -5.33
N VAL A 93 8.72 11.25 -5.74
CA VAL A 93 7.46 11.98 -5.98
C VAL A 93 6.96 12.66 -4.71
N ILE A 94 6.99 11.96 -3.56
CA ILE A 94 6.60 12.53 -2.26
C ILE A 94 7.50 13.70 -1.86
N ASP A 95 8.81 13.60 -2.14
CA ASP A 95 9.79 14.62 -1.82
C ASP A 95 9.63 15.86 -2.71
N ILE A 96 9.42 15.69 -4.02
CA ILE A 96 9.10 16.79 -4.97
C ILE A 96 7.93 17.64 -4.47
N PHE A 97 6.91 16.98 -3.94
CA PHE A 97 5.73 17.61 -3.37
C PHE A 97 6.01 18.45 -2.11
N ASN A 98 7.11 18.20 -1.40
CA ASN A 98 7.54 18.97 -0.24
C ASN A 98 8.63 19.99 -0.57
N GLU A 99 9.14 19.97 -1.80
CA GLU A 99 10.19 20.84 -2.28
C GLU A 99 9.64 21.91 -3.23
N LYS A 100 10.43 22.94 -3.51
CA LYS A 100 10.05 23.95 -4.51
C LYS A 100 10.00 23.29 -5.89
N PRO A 101 8.98 23.54 -6.73
CA PRO A 101 8.01 24.64 -6.66
C PRO A 101 6.67 24.33 -5.94
N PHE A 102 6.46 23.11 -5.44
CA PHE A 102 5.16 22.66 -4.91
C PHE A 102 4.97 22.91 -3.41
N ALA A 103 6.06 23.22 -2.71
CA ALA A 103 6.00 23.66 -1.31
C ALA A 103 5.25 25.00 -1.18
N ALA A 104 4.38 25.11 -0.18
CA ALA A 104 3.71 26.36 0.15
C ALA A 104 4.76 27.47 0.42
N CYS A 105 4.72 28.53 -0.38
CA CYS A 105 5.68 29.64 -0.31
C CYS A 105 5.02 30.92 0.21
N ASP A 106 3.74 31.12 -0.05
CA ASP A 106 2.97 32.29 0.42
C ASP A 106 2.17 31.97 1.69
N ALA A 107 1.97 32.97 2.55
CA ALA A 107 1.16 32.86 3.77
C ALA A 107 -0.29 32.41 3.47
N ARG A 108 -0.81 32.79 2.29
CA ARG A 108 -2.13 32.32 1.82
C ARG A 108 -2.13 30.83 1.50
N GLU A 109 -1.09 30.33 0.85
CA GLU A 109 -0.95 28.91 0.53
C GLU A 109 -0.80 28.07 1.79
N VAL A 110 -0.03 28.56 2.77
CA VAL A 110 0.11 27.92 4.10
C VAL A 110 -1.24 27.85 4.81
N MET A 111 -2.04 28.93 4.76
CA MET A 111 -3.37 28.95 5.38
C MET A 111 -4.33 27.94 4.72
N ILE A 112 -4.28 27.80 3.39
CA ILE A 112 -5.06 26.79 2.66
C ILE A 112 -4.59 25.38 3.04
N GLN A 113 -3.28 25.15 3.05
CA GLN A 113 -2.72 23.86 3.42
C GLN A 113 -3.12 23.47 4.85
N GLU A 114 -3.01 24.39 5.82
CA GLU A 114 -3.45 24.13 7.19
C GLU A 114 -4.95 23.83 7.31
N LYS A 115 -5.79 24.55 6.56
CA LYS A 115 -7.25 24.30 6.55
C LYS A 115 -7.56 22.87 6.13
N PHE A 116 -6.93 22.39 5.06
CA PHE A 116 -7.10 21.00 4.61
C PHE A 116 -6.43 19.98 5.52
N GLU A 117 -5.26 20.29 6.08
CA GLU A 117 -4.60 19.42 7.06
C GLU A 117 -5.47 19.19 8.31
N ARG A 118 -6.21 20.21 8.78
CA ARG A 118 -7.15 20.08 9.92
C ARG A 118 -8.42 19.28 9.60
N MET A 119 -8.86 19.21 8.35
CA MET A 119 -10.04 18.42 7.98
C MET A 119 -9.75 16.91 7.90
N ILE A 120 -8.48 16.55 7.71
CA ILE A 120 -8.03 15.16 7.53
C ILE A 120 -7.58 14.53 8.86
N GLN A 121 -7.39 15.36 9.89
CA GLN A 121 -6.98 14.97 11.25
C GLN A 121 -8.20 14.79 12.16
#